data_AF-A0A4U0ZQA7-F1
#
_entry.id   AF-A0A4U0ZQA7-F1
#
_cell.length_a   1.000
_cell.length_b   1.000
_cell.length_c   1.000
_cell.angle_alpha   90.00
_cell.angle_beta   90.00
_cell.angle_gamma   90.00
#
_symmetry.space_group_name_H-M   'P 1'
#
loop_
_entity.id
_entity.type
_entity.pdbx_description
1 polymer ?
#
loop_
_entity_poly.entity_id
_entity_poly.type
_entity_poly.pdbx_seq_one_letter_code
_entity_poly.pdbx_strand_id
1 'polypeptide(L)'
;MKSIIISILLLLLSGCSAIDMSRYSHNTPKLDLFDYFNGNTRGWGIVQDRKGTLTRQFVVDIVGQVNSKGNLVLDEHFDWSDGEKSQRIWELSKQSEHDYSGTAADVIESADGKLYGNVLNWKYLLNLKVDDTTWKIRFDDWMFLVSDELLLNKATMTKFGFKVGEVTIVFQKVQP
;
A
#
# COMPACT_ATOMS: atom_id res chain seq x y z
N MET A 1 -45.65 -0.37 -9.02
CA MET A 1 -44.90 -0.08 -7.77
C MET A 1 -43.61 -0.91 -7.65
N LYS A 2 -43.63 -2.25 -7.77
CA LYS A 2 -42.41 -3.09 -7.74
C LYS A 2 -41.35 -2.69 -8.80
N SER A 3 -41.76 -2.38 -10.03
CA SER A 3 -40.81 -1.97 -11.09
C SER A 3 -40.17 -0.60 -10.87
N ILE A 4 -40.83 0.31 -10.14
CA ILE A 4 -40.27 1.63 -9.81
C ILE A 4 -39.18 1.49 -8.73
N ILE A 5 -39.38 0.59 -7.77
CA ILE A 5 -38.40 0.29 -6.70
C ILE A 5 -37.14 -0.37 -7.30
N ILE A 6 -37.29 -1.25 -8.29
CA ILE A 6 -36.15 -1.90 -8.98
C ILE A 6 -35.34 -0.87 -9.79
N SER A 7 -36.00 0.06 -10.50
CA SER A 7 -35.31 1.11 -11.26
C SER A 7 -34.57 2.12 -10.37
N ILE A 8 -35.09 2.42 -9.16
CA ILE A 8 -34.40 3.26 -8.17
C ILE A 8 -33.18 2.54 -7.60
N LEU A 9 -33.27 1.21 -7.39
CA LEU A 9 -32.14 0.40 -6.90
C LEU A 9 -31.00 0.29 -7.94
N LEU A 10 -31.33 0.30 -9.24
CA LEU A 10 -30.35 0.32 -10.35
C LEU A 10 -29.64 1.67 -10.51
N LEU A 11 -30.29 2.79 -10.17
CA LEU A 11 -29.70 4.14 -10.20
C LEU A 11 -28.77 4.43 -9.02
N LEU A 12 -28.84 3.65 -7.94
CA LEU A 12 -27.95 3.77 -6.78
C LEU A 12 -26.61 3.03 -6.96
N LEU A 13 -26.41 2.33 -8.08
CA LEU A 13 -25.19 1.57 -8.39
C LEU A 13 -24.16 2.37 -9.21
N SER A 14 -24.50 3.56 -9.71
CA SER A 14 -23.62 4.40 -10.53
C SER A 14 -22.78 5.38 -9.69
N GLY A 15 -22.04 4.86 -8.71
CA GLY A 15 -21.28 5.67 -7.75
C GLY A 15 -19.82 5.29 -7.52
N CYS A 16 -19.25 4.34 -8.27
CA CYS A 16 -17.82 4.01 -8.20
C CYS A 16 -17.05 4.72 -9.33
N SER A 17 -16.84 6.03 -9.24
CA SER A 17 -15.76 6.63 -10.05
C SER A 17 -14.45 6.35 -9.32
N ALA A 18 -13.62 5.50 -9.89
CA ALA A 18 -12.23 5.37 -9.43
C ALA A 18 -11.58 6.77 -9.45
N ILE A 19 -10.75 7.07 -8.46
CA ILE A 19 -10.02 8.34 -8.44
C ILE A 19 -9.08 8.36 -9.64
N ASP A 20 -9.23 9.37 -10.51
CA ASP A 20 -8.28 9.65 -11.57
C ASP A 20 -6.98 10.18 -10.96
N MET A 21 -5.93 9.36 -11.03
CA MET A 21 -4.62 9.67 -10.46
C MET A 21 -3.92 10.84 -11.18
N SER A 22 -4.24 11.10 -12.44
CA SER A 22 -3.60 12.15 -13.23
C SER A 22 -3.81 13.55 -12.64
N ARG A 23 -4.85 13.74 -11.81
CA ARG A 23 -5.10 14.99 -11.08
C ARG A 23 -3.96 15.42 -10.16
N TYR A 24 -3.11 14.48 -9.73
CA TYR A 24 -1.97 14.75 -8.85
C TYR A 24 -0.69 15.13 -9.62
N SER A 25 -0.74 15.17 -10.96
CA SER A 25 0.43 15.42 -11.83
C SER A 25 1.18 16.71 -11.53
N HIS A 26 0.54 17.72 -10.92
CA HIS A 26 1.17 19.00 -10.58
C HIS A 26 1.55 19.12 -9.09
N ASN A 27 1.27 18.11 -8.26
CA ASN A 27 1.66 18.14 -6.86
C ASN A 27 3.19 18.12 -6.70
N THR A 28 3.66 18.76 -5.64
CA THR A 28 5.07 18.78 -5.22
C THR A 28 5.15 18.49 -3.71
N PRO A 29 6.27 17.95 -3.21
CA PRO A 29 7.46 17.48 -3.94
C PRO A 29 7.17 16.30 -4.88
N LYS A 30 8.00 16.03 -5.89
CA LYS A 30 7.80 14.86 -6.77
C LYS A 30 8.33 13.61 -6.08
N LEU A 31 7.51 12.56 -6.04
CA LEU A 31 7.95 11.26 -5.56
C LEU A 31 8.71 10.53 -6.67
N ASP A 32 10.00 10.30 -6.46
CA ASP A 32 10.73 9.25 -7.17
C ASP A 32 10.78 8.02 -6.25
N LEU A 33 10.09 6.95 -6.64
CA LEU A 33 9.96 5.76 -5.81
C LEU A 33 11.32 5.07 -5.59
N PHE A 34 12.19 5.09 -6.59
CA PHE A 34 13.48 4.43 -6.53
C PHE A 34 14.43 5.24 -5.65
N ASP A 35 14.49 6.57 -5.82
CA ASP A 35 15.33 7.42 -4.98
C ASP A 35 14.86 7.45 -3.52
N TYR A 36 13.54 7.45 -3.28
CA TYR A 36 13.02 7.50 -1.92
C TYR A 36 13.41 6.26 -1.11
N PHE A 37 13.29 5.07 -1.70
CA PHE A 37 13.53 3.81 -1.00
C PHE A 37 14.92 3.19 -1.24
N ASN A 38 15.76 3.73 -2.14
CA ASN A 38 17.14 3.25 -2.28
C ASN A 38 18.00 3.70 -1.09
N GLY A 39 18.45 2.75 -0.28
CA GLY A 39 19.11 3.00 1.00
C GLY A 39 18.25 2.55 2.19
N ASN A 40 18.41 3.23 3.33
CA ASN A 40 17.74 2.87 4.58
C ASN A 40 16.52 3.76 4.80
N THR A 41 15.38 3.11 5.02
CA THR A 41 14.13 3.76 5.40
C THR A 41 13.57 3.07 6.63
N ARG A 42 13.08 3.84 7.59
CA ARG A 42 12.36 3.31 8.76
C ARG A 42 10.90 3.73 8.70
N GLY A 43 10.01 2.85 9.12
CA GLY A 43 8.59 3.14 9.20
C GLY A 43 7.99 2.82 10.56
N TRP A 44 6.94 3.55 10.92
CA TRP A 44 6.16 3.35 12.15
C TRP A 44 4.70 3.25 11.78
N GLY A 45 4.09 2.11 12.10
CA GLY A 45 2.77 1.75 11.64
C GLY A 45 1.83 1.32 12.75
N ILE A 46 0.54 1.56 12.50
CA ILE A 46 -0.58 1.07 13.30
C ILE A 46 -1.54 0.27 12.42
N VAL A 47 -2.16 -0.75 12.99
CA VAL A 47 -3.24 -1.52 12.39
C VAL A 47 -4.51 -1.27 13.18
N GLN A 48 -5.58 -0.94 12.47
CA GLN A 48 -6.89 -0.73 13.06
C GLN A 48 -7.92 -1.68 12.45
N ASP A 49 -8.85 -2.16 13.26
CA ASP A 49 -10.00 -2.94 12.77
C ASP A 49 -11.04 -2.05 12.07
N ARG A 50 -12.10 -2.67 11.51
CA ARG A 50 -13.20 -1.94 10.86
C ARG A 50 -13.92 -0.91 11.76
N LYS A 51 -13.79 -1.00 13.08
CA LYS A 51 -14.38 -0.07 14.06
C LYS A 51 -13.41 1.07 14.42
N GLY A 52 -12.17 1.02 13.94
CA GLY A 52 -11.11 1.97 14.29
C GLY A 52 -10.35 1.58 15.56
N THR A 53 -10.59 0.40 16.13
CA THR A 53 -9.87 -0.08 17.31
C THR A 53 -8.42 -0.37 16.92
N LEU A 54 -7.45 0.18 17.67
CA LEU A 54 -6.04 -0.16 17.50
C LEU A 54 -5.82 -1.64 17.88
N THR A 55 -5.41 -2.46 16.92
CA THR A 55 -5.21 -3.90 17.13
C THR A 55 -3.74 -4.27 17.25
N ARG A 56 -2.86 -3.66 16.45
CA ARG A 56 -1.40 -3.89 16.47
C ARG A 56 -0.65 -2.62 16.11
N GLN A 57 0.61 -2.56 16.50
CA GLN A 57 1.56 -1.54 16.08
C GLN A 57 2.83 -2.24 15.61
N PHE A 58 3.60 -1.58 14.74
CA PHE A 58 4.85 -2.12 14.27
C PHE A 58 5.85 -1.01 13.94
N VAL A 59 7.13 -1.37 14.01
CA VAL A 59 8.23 -0.63 13.39
C VAL A 59 8.73 -1.49 12.23
N VAL A 60 9.08 -0.88 11.12
CA VAL A 60 9.67 -1.57 9.98
C VAL A 60 10.99 -0.91 9.60
N ASP A 61 12.05 -1.70 9.49
CA ASP A 61 13.32 -1.28 8.93
C ASP A 61 13.43 -1.83 7.50
N ILE A 62 13.70 -0.94 6.54
CA ILE A 62 13.70 -1.26 5.11
C ILE A 62 15.09 -0.95 4.54
N VAL A 63 15.71 -1.97 3.96
CA VAL A 63 16.94 -1.82 3.18
C VAL A 63 16.58 -1.97 1.70
N GLY A 64 16.60 -0.85 0.98
CA GLY A 64 16.34 -0.84 -0.44
C GLY A 64 17.60 -0.78 -1.29
N GLN A 65 17.62 -1.53 -2.39
CA GLN A 65 18.73 -1.56 -3.33
C GLN A 65 18.25 -1.86 -4.74
N VAL A 66 18.84 -1.20 -5.74
CA VAL A 66 18.57 -1.52 -7.15
C VAL A 66 19.43 -2.71 -7.57
N ASN A 67 18.79 -3.77 -8.04
CA ASN A 67 19.48 -4.99 -8.48
C ASN A 67 20.02 -4.85 -9.92
N SER A 68 20.77 -5.86 -10.37
CA SER A 68 21.40 -5.86 -11.71
C SER A 68 20.40 -5.83 -12.87
N LYS A 69 19.12 -6.14 -12.64
CA LYS A 69 18.04 -6.05 -13.63
C LYS A 69 17.39 -4.66 -13.67
N GLY A 70 17.82 -3.75 -12.80
CA GLY A 70 17.22 -2.42 -12.66
C GLY A 70 15.94 -2.39 -11.83
N ASN A 71 15.62 -3.47 -11.09
CA ASN A 71 14.48 -3.51 -10.17
C ASN A 71 14.90 -3.06 -8.77
N LEU A 72 14.03 -2.33 -8.07
CA LEU A 72 14.23 -1.94 -6.68
C LEU A 72 13.81 -3.09 -5.76
N VAL A 73 14.75 -3.65 -5.02
CA VAL A 73 14.50 -4.68 -4.02
C VAL A 73 14.42 -4.02 -2.65
N LEU A 74 13.31 -4.22 -1.93
CA LEU A 74 13.11 -3.72 -0.58
C LEU A 74 13.09 -4.89 0.40
N ASP A 75 14.10 -4.99 1.26
CA ASP A 75 14.13 -5.96 2.35
C ASP A 75 13.53 -5.32 3.61
N GLU A 76 12.28 -5.66 3.90
CA GLU A 76 11.48 -5.09 5.00
C GLU A 76 11.49 -6.02 6.22
N HIS A 77 11.99 -5.53 7.35
CA HIS A 77 12.03 -6.24 8.63
C HIS A 77 11.07 -5.57 9.60
N PHE A 78 10.01 -6.28 9.99
CA PHE A 78 8.96 -5.79 10.87
C PHE A 78 9.17 -6.29 12.30
N ASP A 79 9.12 -5.36 13.25
CA ASP A 79 9.04 -5.59 14.69
C ASP A 79 7.62 -5.21 15.17
N TRP A 80 6.83 -6.20 15.56
CA TRP A 80 5.45 -6.00 16.01
C TRP A 80 5.36 -5.81 17.52
N SER A 81 4.33 -5.06 17.96
CA SER A 81 4.11 -4.73 19.37
C SER A 81 3.80 -5.93 20.28
N ASP A 82 3.46 -7.09 19.71
CA ASP A 82 3.23 -8.36 20.42
C ASP A 82 4.47 -9.27 20.44
N GLY A 83 5.60 -8.79 19.92
CA GLY A 83 6.86 -9.53 19.88
C GLY A 83 7.06 -10.40 18.64
N GLU A 84 6.07 -10.48 17.74
CA GLU A 84 6.27 -11.11 16.43
C GLU A 84 7.32 -10.34 15.62
N LYS A 85 8.18 -11.09 14.91
CA LYS A 85 9.06 -10.55 13.88
C LYS A 85 8.68 -11.17 12.54
N SER A 86 8.56 -10.34 11.51
CA SER A 86 8.27 -10.82 10.17
C SER A 86 9.12 -10.10 9.15
N GLN A 87 9.36 -10.75 8.01
CA GLN A 87 10.14 -10.19 6.92
C GLN A 87 9.31 -10.23 5.63
N ARG A 88 9.41 -9.18 4.83
CA ARG A 88 8.89 -9.17 3.46
C ARG A 88 9.93 -8.58 2.53
N ILE A 89 10.17 -9.28 1.43
CA ILE A 89 11.09 -8.82 0.39
C ILE A 89 10.27 -8.48 -0.83
N TRP A 90 10.20 -7.20 -1.18
CA TRP A 90 9.58 -6.73 -2.42
C TRP A 90 10.62 -6.63 -3.53
N GLU A 91 10.24 -7.02 -4.74
CA GLU A 91 10.95 -6.66 -5.97
C GLU A 91 10.03 -5.77 -6.81
N LEU A 92 10.38 -4.49 -6.94
CA LEU A 92 9.61 -3.48 -7.65
C LEU A 92 10.24 -3.17 -9.01
N SER A 93 9.41 -3.01 -10.02
CA SER A 93 9.80 -2.75 -11.40
C SER A 93 9.00 -1.57 -11.95
N LYS A 94 9.68 -0.68 -12.68
CA LYS A 94 9.04 0.41 -13.41
C LYS A 94 8.58 -0.12 -14.77
N GLN A 95 7.27 -0.08 -15.01
CA GLN A 95 6.65 -0.57 -16.25
C GLN A 95 6.51 0.54 -17.29
N SER A 96 6.23 1.77 -16.84
CA SER A 96 6.14 2.97 -17.68
C SER A 96 6.50 4.22 -16.85
N GLU A 97 6.25 5.42 -17.37
CA GLU A 97 6.44 6.67 -16.63
C GLU A 97 5.66 6.69 -15.30
N HIS A 98 4.41 6.22 -15.31
CA HIS A 98 3.50 6.27 -14.15
C HIS A 98 3.16 4.88 -13.59
N ASP A 99 3.50 3.82 -14.31
CA ASP A 99 3.12 2.46 -13.97
C ASP A 99 4.28 1.70 -13.31
N TYR A 100 3.99 1.08 -12.18
CA TYR A 100 4.92 0.28 -11.41
C TYR A 100 4.27 -1.08 -11.10
N SER A 101 5.09 -2.10 -10.96
CA SER A 101 4.64 -3.41 -10.51
C SER A 101 5.59 -3.99 -9.47
N GLY A 102 5.06 -4.77 -8.53
CA GLY A 102 5.89 -5.39 -7.49
C GLY A 102 5.47 -6.79 -7.13
N THR A 103 6.43 -7.62 -6.75
CA THR A 103 6.21 -8.99 -6.29
C THR A 103 6.83 -9.21 -4.93
N ALA A 104 6.24 -10.11 -4.15
CA ALA A 104 6.80 -10.61 -2.89
C ALA A 104 6.31 -12.05 -2.68
N ALA A 105 6.94 -12.81 -1.78
CA ALA A 105 6.66 -14.22 -1.59
C ALA A 105 5.22 -14.52 -1.12
N ASP A 106 4.60 -13.60 -0.41
CA ASP A 106 3.25 -13.70 0.17
C ASP A 106 2.16 -13.01 -0.68
N VAL A 107 2.56 -12.43 -1.82
CA VAL A 107 1.70 -11.71 -2.76
C VAL A 107 1.27 -12.66 -3.88
N ILE A 108 -0.04 -12.82 -4.05
CA ILE A 108 -0.61 -13.83 -4.96
C ILE A 108 -0.45 -13.44 -6.43
N GLU A 109 -0.59 -12.14 -6.70
CA GLU A 109 -0.51 -11.53 -8.02
C GLU A 109 0.32 -10.27 -7.89
N SER A 110 1.12 -9.94 -8.92
CA SER A 110 1.94 -8.74 -8.91
C SER A 110 1.10 -7.52 -8.55
N ALA A 111 1.62 -6.71 -7.64
CA ALA A 111 1.03 -5.44 -7.28
C ALA A 111 0.95 -4.51 -8.50
N ASP A 112 -0.09 -3.68 -8.54
CA ASP A 112 -0.31 -2.62 -9.53
C ASP A 112 -0.12 -1.26 -8.85
N GLY A 113 0.82 -0.47 -9.37
CA GLY A 113 1.20 0.83 -8.86
C GLY A 113 0.98 1.94 -9.88
N LYS A 114 0.33 3.03 -9.46
CA LYS A 114 0.18 4.27 -10.24
C LYS A 114 0.80 5.44 -9.48
N LEU A 115 1.77 6.13 -10.10
CA LEU A 115 2.47 7.26 -9.49
C LEU A 115 2.25 8.54 -10.29
N TYR A 116 1.70 9.57 -9.63
CA TYR A 116 1.54 10.91 -10.18
C TYR A 116 1.91 11.97 -9.15
N GLY A 117 2.84 12.85 -9.51
CA GLY A 117 3.31 13.92 -8.63
C GLY A 117 3.92 13.38 -7.35
N ASN A 118 3.25 13.61 -6.22
CA ASN A 118 3.68 13.19 -4.88
C ASN A 118 2.89 11.98 -4.35
N VAL A 119 2.05 11.36 -5.20
CA VAL A 119 1.09 10.32 -4.79
C VAL A 119 1.38 9.02 -5.53
N LEU A 120 1.47 7.92 -4.77
CA LEU A 120 1.49 6.56 -5.29
C LEU A 120 0.25 5.81 -4.76
N ASN A 121 -0.53 5.25 -5.68
CA ASN A 121 -1.56 4.27 -5.33
C ASN A 121 -1.03 2.86 -5.64
N TRP A 122 -1.03 1.97 -4.65
CA TRP A 122 -0.44 0.64 -4.73
C TRP A 122 -1.46 -0.41 -4.31
N LYS A 123 -1.78 -1.35 -5.21
CA LYS A 123 -2.85 -2.33 -5.02
C LYS A 123 -2.32 -3.74 -5.18
N TYR A 124 -2.63 -4.62 -4.23
CA TYR A 124 -2.16 -6.00 -4.25
C TYR A 124 -3.07 -6.94 -3.45
N LEU A 125 -2.87 -8.25 -3.64
CA LEU A 125 -3.57 -9.31 -2.94
C LEU A 125 -2.59 -10.14 -2.11
N LEU A 126 -2.77 -10.10 -0.79
CA LEU A 126 -1.88 -10.71 0.20
C LEU A 126 -2.50 -11.96 0.80
N ASN A 127 -1.70 -13.01 0.99
CA ASN A 127 -2.04 -14.14 1.86
C ASN A 127 -1.64 -13.82 3.30
N LEU A 128 -2.61 -13.35 4.10
CA LEU A 128 -2.40 -13.08 5.52
C LEU A 128 -2.71 -14.32 6.35
N LYS A 129 -1.75 -14.82 7.13
CA LYS A 129 -2.01 -15.86 8.12
C LYS A 129 -2.72 -15.27 9.33
N VAL A 130 -3.86 -15.84 9.68
CA VAL A 130 -4.67 -15.50 10.87
C VAL A 130 -4.99 -16.81 11.56
N ASP A 131 -4.34 -17.05 12.68
CA ASP A 131 -4.36 -18.34 13.39
C ASP A 131 -4.00 -19.50 12.44
N ASP A 132 -4.83 -20.54 12.37
CA ASP A 132 -4.65 -21.70 11.50
C ASP A 132 -5.18 -21.49 10.07
N THR A 133 -5.65 -20.28 9.74
CA THR A 133 -6.26 -19.98 8.43
C THR A 133 -5.46 -18.94 7.65
N THR A 134 -5.46 -19.07 6.32
CA THR A 134 -4.88 -18.05 5.43
C THR A 134 -6.00 -17.27 4.77
N TRP A 135 -6.01 -15.96 4.97
CA TRP A 135 -6.98 -15.05 4.38
C TRP A 135 -6.37 -14.32 3.20
N LYS A 136 -7.11 -14.30 2.08
CA LYS A 136 -6.80 -13.42 0.95
C LYS A 136 -7.33 -12.03 1.26
N ILE A 137 -6.42 -11.09 1.51
CA ILE A 137 -6.73 -9.70 1.84
C ILE A 137 -6.25 -8.80 0.71
N ARG A 138 -7.16 -7.99 0.17
CA ARG A 138 -6.81 -6.97 -0.81
C ARG A 138 -6.41 -5.70 -0.07
N PHE A 139 -5.25 -5.19 -0.44
CA PHE A 139 -4.72 -3.91 0.02
C PHE A 139 -4.91 -2.86 -1.08
N ASP A 140 -5.31 -1.66 -0.66
CA ASP A 140 -5.39 -0.45 -1.47
C ASP A 140 -4.66 0.66 -0.70
N ASP A 141 -3.40 0.85 -1.07
CA ASP A 141 -2.44 1.69 -0.38
C ASP A 141 -2.33 3.03 -1.09
N TRP A 142 -2.40 4.10 -0.31
CA TRP A 142 -2.22 5.46 -0.77
C TRP A 142 -1.04 6.06 -0.05
N MET A 143 0.04 6.30 -0.80
CA MET A 143 1.26 6.91 -0.31
C MET A 143 1.33 8.36 -0.77
N PHE A 144 1.71 9.26 0.14
CA PHE A 144 1.76 10.69 -0.05
C PHE A 144 3.10 11.22 0.45
N LEU A 145 3.93 11.74 -0.44
CA LEU A 145 5.19 12.37 -0.07
C LEU A 145 4.89 13.76 0.47
N VAL A 146 5.21 13.99 1.75
CA VAL A 146 4.93 15.23 2.48
C VAL A 146 6.15 16.15 2.49
N SER A 147 7.34 15.56 2.57
CA SER A 147 8.64 16.23 2.41
C SER A 147 9.62 15.26 1.75
N ASP A 148 10.84 15.71 1.45
CA ASP A 148 11.88 14.87 0.86
C ASP A 148 12.25 13.65 1.73
N GLU A 149 11.87 13.67 3.02
CA GLU A 149 12.17 12.62 3.98
C GLU A 149 10.96 11.82 4.44
N LEU A 150 9.74 12.39 4.36
CA LEU A 150 8.55 11.82 5.00
C LEU A 150 7.50 11.42 3.96
N LEU A 151 7.19 10.12 3.94
CA LEU A 151 6.14 9.52 3.13
C LEU A 151 5.07 8.93 4.05
N LEU A 152 3.85 9.43 3.93
CA LEU A 152 2.70 8.88 4.64
C LEU A 152 2.07 7.79 3.79
N ASN A 153 1.65 6.69 4.39
CA ASN A 153 0.86 5.65 3.74
C ASN A 153 -0.41 5.37 4.54
N LYS A 154 -1.52 5.27 3.81
CA LYS A 154 -2.78 4.77 4.33
C LYS A 154 -3.24 3.61 3.45
N ALA A 155 -3.34 2.43 4.03
CA ALA A 155 -3.81 1.23 3.38
C ALA A 155 -5.20 0.82 3.88
N THR A 156 -6.09 0.49 2.94
CA THR A 156 -7.38 -0.14 3.26
C THR A 156 -7.31 -1.64 3.00
N MET A 157 -7.65 -2.44 4.00
CA MET A 157 -7.75 -3.88 3.88
C MET A 157 -9.19 -4.30 3.60
N THR A 158 -9.41 -5.06 2.53
CA THR A 158 -10.73 -5.62 2.18
C THR A 158 -10.69 -7.12 1.97
N LYS A 159 -11.79 -7.78 2.35
CA LYS A 159 -12.03 -9.21 2.12
C LYS A 159 -13.42 -9.37 1.53
N PHE A 160 -13.53 -10.05 0.38
CA PHE A 160 -14.79 -10.19 -0.37
C PHE A 160 -15.51 -8.85 -0.63
N GLY A 161 -14.76 -7.77 -0.81
CA GLY A 161 -15.30 -6.42 -1.04
C GLY A 161 -15.70 -5.65 0.22
N PHE A 162 -15.62 -6.27 1.40
CA PHE A 162 -15.91 -5.59 2.67
C PHE A 162 -14.63 -5.15 3.36
N LYS A 163 -14.62 -3.91 3.87
CA LYS A 163 -13.53 -3.37 4.69
C LYS A 163 -13.39 -4.19 5.97
N VAL A 164 -12.19 -4.70 6.22
CA VAL A 164 -11.84 -5.46 7.44
C VAL A 164 -10.94 -4.69 8.39
N GLY A 165 -10.19 -3.72 7.87
CA GLY A 165 -9.33 -2.84 8.69
C GLY A 165 -8.53 -1.87 7.84
N GLU A 166 -7.64 -1.14 8.48
CA GLU A 166 -6.73 -0.16 7.88
C GLU A 166 -5.33 -0.31 8.47
N VAL A 167 -4.33 0.05 7.68
CA VAL A 167 -2.97 0.28 8.15
C VAL A 167 -2.62 1.73 7.87
N THR A 168 -2.03 2.41 8.85
CA THR A 168 -1.44 3.73 8.66
C THR A 168 0.02 3.63 9.03
N ILE A 169 0.91 4.08 8.15
CA ILE A 169 2.35 4.07 8.37
C ILE A 169 2.97 5.37 7.91
N VAL A 170 3.93 5.86 8.68
CA VAL A 170 4.85 6.92 8.27
C VAL A 170 6.18 6.26 7.95
N PHE A 171 6.72 6.53 6.77
CA PHE A 171 8.10 6.20 6.43
C PHE A 171 8.97 7.45 6.55
N GLN A 172 10.20 7.27 7.00
CA GLN A 172 11.22 8.29 7.05
C GLN A 172 12.54 7.73 6.47
N LYS A 173 13.17 8.48 5.56
CA LYS A 173 14.55 8.18 5.14
C LYS A 173 15.48 8.33 6.34
N VAL A 174 16.28 7.31 6.63
CA VAL A 174 17.32 7.42 7.65
C VAL A 174 18.53 8.04 6.96
N GLN A 175 18.78 9.33 7.20
CA GLN A 175 20.00 9.96 6.71
C GLN A 175 21.22 9.24 7.31
N PRO A 176 22.25 8.92 6.51
CA PRO A 176 23.49 8.36 7.01
C PRO A 176 24.26 9.31 7.94
#